data_AF-A0AAY5K8C9-F1
#
_entry.id   AF-A0AAY5K8C9-F1
#
_cell.length_a   1.000
_cell.length_b   1.000
_cell.length_c   1.000
_cell.angle_alpha   90.00
_cell.angle_beta   90.00
_cell.angle_gamma   90.00
#
_symmetry.space_group_name_H-M   'P 1'
#
loop_
_entity.id
_entity.type
_entity.pdbx_description
1 polymer ?
#
loop_
_entity_poly.entity_id
_entity_poly.type
_entity_poly.pdbx_seq_one_letter_code
_entity_poly.pdbx_strand_id
1 'polypeptide(L)'
;MLQFRRSFEAEKYQLQELNNRLGQYLSRTKQLEHENSILISEINKIRQEKAVEWNSKYMNDMRDLRRMVGQLSFEKSRAEMEREKLWQEFQMLQSMCCEEQVICKDIGGELKGSEKELHKAQQTNRALEERLFQLENEYKRIEDSHRQEITNLRNQAYSRPIFTQRYHGPPAVSMEDIQECALSLSEGWMDTFEMYRRKVEDMEESIKADQMRLDDIQREKMHYVSELDQLRQEAEKQAQIQINLEEQLIHMQDNFHCDITQYQVIIEELEREREMLANNMAEKVRDHQELLQVKMDLGMEVAYYRLDYCNSILIGIPSKNIQPLQYVQNCAARTLMGVRKHHHITPILKSLHWLPVQYRIEFKVSLLSH
;
A
#
# COMPACT_ATOMS: atom_id res chain seq x y z
N MET A 1 -91.90 -79.79 -3.22
CA MET A 1 -91.46 -78.92 -4.35
C MET A 1 -91.51 -77.41 -4.05
N LEU A 2 -92.36 -76.90 -3.14
CA LEU A 2 -92.49 -75.45 -2.89
C LEU A 2 -91.34 -74.81 -2.07
N GLN A 3 -90.71 -75.55 -1.15
CA GLN A 3 -89.56 -75.03 -0.37
C GLN A 3 -88.31 -74.78 -1.23
N PHE A 4 -88.04 -75.63 -2.22
CA PHE A 4 -86.89 -75.52 -3.11
C PHE A 4 -86.99 -74.31 -4.07
N ARG A 5 -88.21 -73.91 -4.42
CA ARG A 5 -88.47 -72.73 -5.27
C ARG A 5 -88.28 -71.41 -4.50
N ARG A 6 -88.68 -71.38 -3.22
CA ARG A 6 -88.43 -70.24 -2.32
C ARG A 6 -86.96 -70.04 -1.98
N SER A 7 -86.20 -71.12 -1.78
CA SER A 7 -84.75 -71.02 -1.55
C SER A 7 -84.02 -70.51 -2.79
N PHE A 8 -84.42 -70.96 -3.98
CA PHE A 8 -83.85 -70.49 -5.25
C PHE A 8 -84.16 -69.02 -5.55
N GLU A 9 -85.38 -68.54 -5.24
CA GLU A 9 -85.72 -67.12 -5.37
C GLU A 9 -84.96 -66.22 -4.39
N ALA A 10 -84.75 -66.68 -3.15
CA ALA A 10 -83.96 -65.97 -2.16
C ALA A 10 -82.47 -65.90 -2.56
N GLU A 11 -81.90 -67.00 -3.03
CA GLU A 11 -80.53 -67.07 -3.55
C GLU A 11 -80.34 -66.19 -4.79
N LYS A 12 -81.32 -66.18 -5.70
CA LYS A 12 -81.33 -65.28 -6.87
C LYS A 12 -81.33 -63.81 -6.45
N TYR A 13 -82.12 -63.44 -5.43
CA TYR A 13 -82.14 -62.06 -4.92
C TYR A 13 -80.80 -61.67 -4.28
N GLN A 14 -80.21 -62.55 -3.48
CA GLN A 14 -78.88 -62.34 -2.89
C GLN A 14 -77.79 -62.18 -3.96
N LEU A 15 -77.82 -62.97 -5.04
CA LEU A 15 -76.90 -62.83 -6.17
C LEU A 15 -77.13 -61.52 -6.93
N GLN A 16 -78.38 -61.05 -7.07
CA GLN A 16 -78.67 -59.74 -7.66
C GLN A 16 -78.16 -58.58 -6.78
N GLU A 17 -78.34 -58.66 -5.47
CA GLU A 17 -77.83 -57.66 -4.53
C GLU A 17 -76.30 -57.64 -4.51
N LEU A 18 -75.67 -58.81 -4.50
CA LEU A 18 -74.21 -58.95 -4.62
C LEU A 18 -73.70 -58.34 -5.93
N ASN A 19 -74.35 -58.64 -7.06
CA ASN A 19 -73.98 -58.08 -8.36
C ASN A 19 -74.17 -56.56 -8.42
N ASN A 20 -75.23 -56.02 -7.81
CA ASN A 20 -75.43 -54.57 -7.71
C ASN A 20 -74.33 -53.92 -6.88
N ARG A 21 -73.96 -54.52 -5.74
CA ARG A 21 -72.88 -54.03 -4.89
C ARG A 21 -71.51 -54.13 -5.58
N LEU A 22 -71.25 -55.22 -6.30
CA LEU A 22 -70.05 -55.38 -7.14
C LEU A 22 -70.01 -54.33 -8.24
N GLY A 23 -71.13 -54.03 -8.90
CA GLY A 23 -71.25 -52.97 -9.90
C GLY A 23 -70.90 -51.59 -9.33
N GLN A 24 -71.38 -51.27 -8.12
CA GLN A 24 -71.02 -50.04 -7.41
C GLN A 24 -69.54 -50.00 -7.04
N TYR A 25 -68.96 -51.11 -6.56
CA TYR A 25 -67.52 -51.19 -6.26
C TYR A 25 -66.65 -51.03 -7.51
N LEU A 26 -67.00 -51.68 -8.62
CA LEU A 26 -66.33 -51.52 -9.91
C LEU A 26 -66.39 -50.08 -10.40
N SER A 27 -67.56 -49.43 -10.29
CA SER A 27 -67.72 -48.02 -10.65
C SER A 27 -66.83 -47.11 -9.78
N ARG A 28 -66.84 -47.32 -8.46
CA ARG A 28 -65.99 -46.55 -7.54
C ARG A 28 -64.50 -46.78 -7.79
N THR A 29 -64.11 -48.02 -8.10
CA THR A 29 -62.71 -48.38 -8.41
C THR A 29 -62.25 -47.66 -9.68
N LYS A 30 -63.06 -47.66 -10.74
CA LYS A 30 -62.76 -46.91 -11.98
C LYS A 30 -62.66 -45.40 -11.75
N GLN A 31 -63.54 -44.84 -10.91
CA GLN A 31 -63.46 -43.42 -10.55
C GLN A 31 -62.16 -43.11 -9.80
N LEU A 32 -61.78 -43.94 -8.82
CA LEU A 32 -60.54 -43.78 -8.07
C LEU A 32 -59.30 -43.97 -8.96
N GLU A 33 -59.32 -44.90 -9.92
CA GLU A 33 -58.25 -45.06 -10.91
C GLU A 33 -58.10 -43.81 -11.77
N HIS A 34 -59.22 -43.21 -12.19
CA HIS A 34 -59.20 -41.96 -12.94
C HIS A 34 -58.67 -40.78 -12.10
N GLU A 35 -59.16 -40.63 -10.87
CA GLU A 35 -58.68 -39.61 -9.92
C GLU A 35 -57.18 -39.80 -9.63
N ASN A 36 -56.72 -41.03 -9.39
CA ASN A 36 -55.30 -41.34 -9.20
C ASN A 36 -54.47 -41.02 -10.44
N SER A 37 -54.96 -41.30 -11.63
CA SER A 37 -54.26 -40.97 -12.87
C SER A 37 -54.06 -39.46 -13.01
N ILE A 38 -55.06 -38.65 -12.64
CA ILE A 38 -54.98 -37.19 -12.65
C ILE A 38 -53.96 -36.72 -11.60
N LEU A 39 -54.06 -37.20 -10.36
CA LEU A 39 -53.14 -36.81 -9.28
C LEU A 39 -51.69 -37.18 -9.60
N ILE A 40 -51.44 -38.34 -10.20
CA ILE A 40 -50.10 -38.74 -10.65
C ILE A 40 -49.57 -37.77 -11.70
N SER A 41 -50.41 -37.36 -12.67
CA SER A 41 -50.00 -36.39 -13.69
C SER A 41 -49.66 -35.03 -13.09
N GLU A 42 -50.43 -34.57 -12.10
CA GLU A 42 -50.21 -33.30 -11.41
C GLU A 42 -48.96 -33.33 -10.53
N ILE A 43 -48.74 -34.42 -9.78
CA ILE A 43 -47.51 -34.64 -9.01
C ILE A 43 -46.29 -34.62 -9.93
N ASN A 44 -46.37 -35.29 -11.09
CA ASN A 44 -45.27 -35.32 -12.04
C ASN A 44 -44.98 -33.93 -12.63
N LYS A 45 -46.03 -33.14 -12.94
CA LYS A 45 -45.89 -31.76 -13.41
C LYS A 45 -45.20 -30.87 -12.37
N ILE A 46 -45.67 -30.88 -11.12
CA ILE A 46 -45.06 -30.09 -10.03
C ILE A 46 -43.61 -30.52 -9.78
N ARG A 47 -43.31 -31.82 -9.85
CA ARG A 47 -41.95 -32.33 -9.70
C ARG A 47 -41.02 -31.85 -10.82
N GLN A 48 -41.49 -31.83 -12.06
CA GLN A 48 -40.71 -31.31 -13.19
C GLN A 48 -40.46 -29.80 -13.08
N GLU A 49 -41.49 -29.02 -12.76
CA GLU A 49 -41.37 -27.56 -12.58
C GLU A 49 -40.36 -27.22 -11.47
N LYS A 50 -40.49 -27.87 -10.30
CA LYS A 50 -39.53 -27.67 -9.20
C LYS A 50 -38.12 -28.14 -9.53
N ALA A 51 -37.98 -29.26 -10.26
CA ALA A 51 -36.66 -29.75 -10.67
C ALA A 51 -35.98 -28.77 -11.63
N VAL A 52 -36.71 -28.18 -12.58
CA VAL A 52 -36.17 -27.17 -13.50
C VAL A 52 -35.81 -25.89 -12.77
N GLU A 53 -36.67 -25.41 -11.86
CA GLU A 53 -36.43 -24.21 -11.06
C GLU A 53 -35.19 -24.36 -10.17
N TRP A 54 -35.10 -25.48 -9.44
CA TRP A 54 -33.95 -25.76 -8.57
C TRP A 54 -32.68 -25.96 -9.39
N ASN A 55 -32.72 -26.75 -10.48
CA ASN A 55 -31.56 -26.92 -11.33
C ASN A 55 -31.10 -25.59 -11.93
N SER A 56 -32.02 -24.73 -12.37
CA SER A 56 -31.68 -23.40 -12.89
C SER A 56 -30.99 -22.54 -11.82
N LYS A 57 -31.56 -22.49 -10.60
CA LYS A 57 -30.98 -21.73 -9.49
C LYS A 57 -29.59 -22.24 -9.11
N TYR A 58 -29.45 -23.54 -8.85
CA TYR A 58 -28.15 -24.12 -8.48
C TYR A 58 -27.11 -23.98 -9.60
N MET A 59 -27.52 -24.08 -10.87
CA MET A 59 -26.60 -23.87 -12.00
C MET A 59 -26.14 -22.42 -12.13
N ASN A 60 -27.00 -21.45 -11.81
CA ASN A 60 -26.63 -20.04 -11.78
C ASN A 60 -25.67 -19.76 -10.60
N ASP A 61 -26.02 -20.22 -9.39
CA ASP A 61 -25.15 -20.08 -8.21
C ASP A 61 -23.76 -20.72 -8.45
N MET A 62 -23.72 -21.90 -9.06
CA MET A 62 -22.46 -22.58 -9.44
C MET A 62 -21.66 -21.77 -10.46
N ARG A 63 -22.33 -21.09 -11.39
CA ARG A 63 -21.68 -20.23 -12.41
C ARG A 63 -21.09 -18.98 -11.76
N ASP A 64 -21.83 -18.34 -10.85
CA ASP A 64 -21.37 -17.17 -10.12
C ASP A 64 -20.21 -17.49 -9.20
N LEU A 65 -20.27 -18.61 -8.47
CA LEU A 65 -19.16 -19.08 -7.65
C LEU A 65 -17.90 -19.35 -8.49
N ARG A 66 -18.05 -19.98 -9.66
CA ARG A 66 -16.91 -20.20 -10.58
C ARG A 66 -16.32 -18.89 -11.09
N ARG A 67 -17.18 -17.92 -11.44
CA ARG A 67 -16.74 -16.58 -11.86
C ARG A 67 -15.97 -15.88 -10.74
N MET A 68 -16.48 -15.91 -9.52
CA MET A 68 -15.83 -15.32 -8.35
C MET A 68 -14.50 -15.99 -8.04
N VAL A 69 -14.41 -17.32 -8.09
CA VAL A 69 -13.14 -18.06 -7.96
C VAL A 69 -12.15 -17.65 -9.04
N GLY A 70 -12.61 -17.48 -10.29
CA GLY A 70 -11.77 -16.99 -11.37
C GLY A 70 -11.20 -15.58 -11.09
N GLN A 71 -12.05 -14.65 -10.67
CA GLN A 71 -11.64 -13.29 -10.30
C GLN A 71 -10.63 -13.29 -9.16
N LEU A 72 -10.93 -14.00 -8.06
CA LEU A 72 -10.02 -14.11 -6.92
C LEU A 72 -8.69 -14.80 -7.30
N SER A 73 -8.70 -15.77 -8.21
CA SER A 73 -7.47 -16.41 -8.69
C SER A 73 -6.59 -15.46 -9.50
N PHE A 74 -7.21 -14.58 -10.30
CA PHE A 74 -6.51 -13.55 -11.07
C PHE A 74 -5.93 -12.47 -10.15
N GLU A 75 -6.73 -11.97 -9.21
CA GLU A 75 -6.29 -11.00 -8.19
C GLU A 75 -5.14 -11.56 -7.34
N LYS A 76 -5.25 -12.82 -6.90
CA LYS A 76 -4.18 -13.51 -6.19
C LYS A 76 -2.89 -13.56 -7.02
N SER A 77 -2.99 -13.95 -8.30
CA SER A 77 -1.82 -14.05 -9.18
C SER A 77 -1.15 -12.69 -9.40
N ARG A 78 -1.96 -11.62 -9.52
CA ARG A 78 -1.47 -10.24 -9.62
C ARG A 78 -0.73 -9.82 -8.34
N ALA A 79 -1.31 -10.06 -7.17
CA ALA A 79 -0.69 -9.74 -5.90
C ALA A 79 0.61 -10.54 -5.67
N GLU A 80 0.67 -11.80 -6.12
CA GLU A 80 1.89 -12.61 -6.05
C GLU A 80 3.02 -12.07 -6.95
N MET A 81 2.70 -11.56 -8.14
CA MET A 81 3.67 -10.87 -9.00
C MET A 81 4.17 -9.56 -8.39
N GLU A 82 3.28 -8.75 -7.83
CA GLU A 82 3.66 -7.49 -7.17
C GLU A 82 4.57 -7.76 -5.96
N ARG A 83 4.26 -8.79 -5.16
CA ARG A 83 5.12 -9.24 -4.06
C ARG A 83 6.50 -9.68 -4.54
N GLU A 84 6.59 -10.45 -5.61
CA GLU A 84 7.86 -10.92 -6.17
C GLU A 84 8.71 -9.74 -6.68
N LYS A 85 8.08 -8.79 -7.37
CA LYS A 85 8.74 -7.55 -7.82
C LYS A 85 9.31 -6.76 -6.64
N LEU A 86 8.50 -6.50 -5.61
CA LEU A 86 8.95 -5.79 -4.41
C LEU A 86 10.07 -6.54 -3.68
N TRP A 87 10.03 -7.86 -3.68
CA TRP A 87 11.08 -8.68 -3.07
C TRP A 87 12.41 -8.54 -3.81
N GLN A 88 12.40 -8.52 -5.15
CA GLN A 88 13.59 -8.29 -5.96
C GLN A 88 14.15 -6.88 -5.76
N GLU A 89 13.28 -5.86 -5.71
CA GLU A 89 13.69 -4.47 -5.41
C GLU A 89 14.33 -4.37 -4.02
N PHE A 90 13.74 -5.01 -3.01
CA PHE A 90 14.30 -5.07 -1.66
C PHE A 90 15.69 -5.73 -1.65
N GLN A 91 15.86 -6.86 -2.35
CA GLN A 91 17.14 -7.57 -2.42
C GLN A 91 18.22 -6.70 -3.11
N MET A 92 17.86 -6.00 -4.18
CA MET A 92 18.76 -5.07 -4.87
C MET A 92 19.20 -3.93 -3.95
N LEU A 93 18.24 -3.29 -3.27
CA LEU A 93 18.53 -2.22 -2.30
C LEU A 93 19.43 -2.72 -1.16
N GLN A 94 19.18 -3.93 -0.66
CA GLN A 94 20.02 -4.54 0.37
C GLN A 94 21.47 -4.74 -0.12
N SER A 95 21.68 -5.21 -1.36
CA SER A 95 23.03 -5.33 -1.95
C SER A 95 23.72 -3.98 -2.03
N MET A 96 23.03 -2.96 -2.54
CA MET A 96 23.59 -1.60 -2.65
C MET A 96 23.95 -1.03 -1.29
N CYS A 97 23.10 -1.17 -0.28
CA CYS A 97 23.43 -0.71 1.08
C CYS A 97 24.62 -1.47 1.68
N CYS A 98 24.78 -2.75 1.38
CA CYS A 98 25.96 -3.51 1.80
C CYS A 98 27.24 -3.01 1.10
N GLU A 99 27.18 -2.73 -0.20
CA GLU A 99 28.29 -2.17 -0.98
C GLU A 99 28.68 -0.77 -0.46
N GLU A 100 27.70 0.10 -0.25
CA GLU A 100 27.90 1.44 0.32
C GLU A 100 28.57 1.36 1.70
N GLN A 101 28.14 0.44 2.57
CA GLN A 101 28.76 0.24 3.89
C GLN A 101 30.22 -0.20 3.79
N VAL A 102 30.60 -0.99 2.78
CA VAL A 102 31.99 -1.37 2.54
C VAL A 102 32.79 -0.16 2.09
N ILE A 103 32.29 0.59 1.10
CA ILE A 103 32.95 1.81 0.59
C ILE A 103 33.15 2.84 1.70
N CYS A 104 32.14 3.08 2.54
CA CYS A 104 32.27 4.00 3.67
C CYS A 104 33.33 3.53 4.69
N LYS A 105 33.48 2.23 4.91
CA LYS A 105 34.53 1.68 5.78
C LYS A 105 35.92 1.88 5.17
N ASP A 106 36.05 1.66 3.87
CA ASP A 106 37.31 1.82 3.15
C ASP A 106 37.75 3.29 3.15
N ILE A 107 36.87 4.22 2.75
CA ILE A 107 37.13 5.67 2.80
C ILE A 107 37.44 6.12 4.23
N GLY A 108 36.68 5.63 5.22
CA GLY A 108 36.95 5.93 6.63
C GLY A 108 38.31 5.41 7.10
N GLY A 109 38.79 4.30 6.52
CA GLY A 109 40.13 3.76 6.74
C GLY A 109 41.21 4.63 6.12
N GLU A 110 41.04 5.03 4.85
CA GLU A 110 41.96 5.92 4.13
C GLU A 110 42.07 7.28 4.81
N LEU A 111 40.95 7.89 5.21
CA LEU A 111 40.93 9.17 5.93
C LEU A 111 41.74 9.10 7.22
N LYS A 112 41.55 8.04 8.03
CA LYS A 112 42.35 7.82 9.25
C LYS A 112 43.84 7.59 8.94
N GLY A 113 44.17 7.03 7.78
CA GLY A 113 45.54 6.92 7.29
C GLY A 113 46.14 8.31 7.03
N SER A 114 45.45 9.11 6.22
CA SER A 114 45.83 10.48 5.86
C SER A 114 45.96 11.39 7.09
N GLU A 115 45.07 11.27 8.07
CA GLU A 115 45.17 12.02 9.34
C GLU A 115 46.45 11.68 10.12
N LYS A 116 46.84 10.39 10.16
CA LYS A 116 48.09 9.98 10.82
C LYS A 116 49.31 10.50 10.09
N GLU A 117 49.30 10.47 8.75
CA GLU A 117 50.40 11.01 7.94
C GLU A 117 50.53 12.52 8.09
N LEU A 118 49.41 13.25 8.09
CA LEU A 118 49.38 14.67 8.36
C LEU A 118 49.95 14.99 9.75
N HIS A 119 49.57 14.22 10.77
CA HIS A 119 50.08 14.43 12.12
C HIS A 119 51.61 14.20 12.21
N LYS A 120 52.12 13.15 11.55
CA LYS A 120 53.56 12.91 11.42
C LYS A 120 54.27 14.06 10.72
N ALA A 121 53.73 14.54 9.59
CA ALA A 121 54.30 15.64 8.83
C ALA A 121 54.33 16.95 9.64
N GLN A 122 53.27 17.23 10.42
CA GLN A 122 53.25 18.37 11.34
C GLN A 122 54.31 18.23 12.43
N GLN A 123 54.51 17.04 12.99
CA GLN A 123 55.54 16.80 14.00
C GLN A 123 56.95 16.99 13.42
N THR A 124 57.21 16.50 12.20
CA THR A 124 58.50 16.72 11.53
C THR A 124 58.72 18.19 11.19
N ASN A 125 57.70 18.91 10.73
CA ASN A 125 57.82 20.35 10.46
C ASN A 125 58.16 21.13 11.73
N ARG A 126 57.50 20.85 12.86
CA ARG A 126 57.85 21.48 14.15
C ARG A 126 59.31 21.22 14.54
N ALA A 127 59.78 19.99 14.39
CA ALA A 127 61.17 19.64 14.69
C ALA A 127 62.18 20.37 13.76
N LEU A 128 61.83 20.53 12.48
CA LEU A 128 62.65 21.28 11.52
C LEU A 128 62.65 22.79 11.83
N GLU A 129 61.51 23.37 12.19
CA GLU A 129 61.41 24.77 12.63
C GLU A 129 62.27 25.04 13.87
N GLU A 130 62.25 24.13 14.85
CA GLU A 130 63.12 24.21 16.03
C GLU A 130 64.61 24.14 15.64
N ARG A 131 64.97 23.28 14.67
CA ARG A 131 66.36 23.15 14.21
C ARG A 131 66.81 24.38 13.42
N LEU A 132 65.95 24.95 12.58
CA LEU A 132 66.19 26.21 11.89
C LEU A 132 66.44 27.33 12.89
N PHE A 133 65.59 27.46 13.91
CA PHE A 133 65.77 28.45 14.97
C PHE A 133 67.11 28.27 15.72
N GLN A 134 67.53 27.03 15.98
CA GLN A 134 68.85 26.77 16.57
C GLN A 134 69.99 27.22 15.65
N LEU A 135 69.93 26.92 14.36
CA LEU A 135 70.94 27.31 13.37
C LEU A 135 71.00 28.82 13.16
N GLU A 136 69.86 29.52 13.15
CA GLU A 136 69.82 30.99 13.08
C GLU A 136 70.54 31.62 14.29
N ASN A 137 70.32 31.09 15.48
CA ASN A 137 71.01 31.55 16.68
C ASN A 137 72.52 31.25 16.65
N GLU A 138 72.93 30.10 16.10
CA GLU A 138 74.34 29.78 15.86
C GLU A 138 74.98 30.74 14.85
N TYR A 139 74.33 30.97 13.71
CA TYR A 139 74.80 31.91 12.69
C TYR A 139 75.00 33.31 13.28
N LYS A 140 74.01 33.82 14.04
CA LYS A 140 74.09 35.13 14.68
C LYS A 140 75.25 35.23 15.67
N ARG A 141 75.51 34.18 16.47
CA ARG A 141 76.67 34.12 17.37
C ARG A 141 78.00 34.17 16.61
N ILE A 142 78.12 33.44 15.50
CA ILE A 142 79.33 33.43 14.66
C ILE A 142 79.53 34.80 14.01
N GLU A 143 78.47 35.38 13.46
CA GLU A 143 78.50 36.72 12.86
C GLU A 143 78.94 37.77 13.87
N ASP A 144 78.40 37.73 15.09
CA ASP A 144 78.80 38.62 16.18
C ASP A 144 80.29 38.47 16.54
N SER A 145 80.79 37.22 16.60
CA SER A 145 82.21 36.91 16.85
C SER A 145 83.11 37.42 15.73
N HIS A 146 82.78 37.13 14.47
CA HIS A 146 83.52 37.62 13.29
C HIS A 146 83.55 39.15 13.25
N ARG A 147 82.43 39.80 13.54
CA ARG A 147 82.36 41.27 13.58
C ARG A 147 83.29 41.86 14.64
N GLN A 148 83.39 41.22 15.81
CA GLN A 148 84.37 41.60 16.84
C GLN A 148 85.81 41.39 16.35
N GLU A 149 86.10 40.27 15.69
CA GLU A 149 87.43 39.95 15.14
C GLU A 149 87.89 40.94 14.05
N ILE A 150 87.01 41.27 13.09
CA ILE A 150 87.27 42.27 12.05
C ILE A 150 87.56 43.65 12.68
N THR A 151 86.84 44.00 13.75
CA THR A 151 87.06 45.26 14.47
C THR A 151 88.46 45.28 15.11
N ASN A 152 88.88 44.16 15.71
CA ASN A 152 90.22 44.00 16.27
C ASN A 152 91.33 44.08 15.20
N LEU A 153 91.15 43.41 14.06
CA LEU A 153 92.09 43.43 12.94
C LEU A 153 92.17 44.80 12.26
N ARG A 154 91.04 45.51 12.10
CA ARG A 154 91.04 46.90 11.60
C ARG A 154 91.80 47.83 12.53
N ASN A 155 91.65 47.68 13.85
CA ASN A 155 92.42 48.45 14.82
C ASN A 155 93.93 48.18 14.73
N GLN A 156 94.35 46.97 14.35
CA GLN A 156 95.76 46.63 14.07
C GLN A 156 96.26 47.20 12.73
N ALA A 157 95.40 47.36 11.72
CA ALA A 157 95.78 47.86 10.39
C ALA A 157 96.06 49.38 10.36
N TYR A 158 95.51 50.16 11.29
CA TYR A 158 95.80 51.60 11.41
C TYR A 158 97.25 51.92 11.87
N SER A 159 98.10 50.92 12.12
CA SER A 159 99.50 51.08 12.55
C SER A 159 100.55 50.99 11.42
N ARG A 160 100.16 50.96 10.13
CA ARG A 160 101.13 50.76 9.03
C ARG A 160 100.93 51.76 7.87
N PRO A 161 101.95 52.54 7.44
CA PRO A 161 101.81 53.49 6.34
C PRO A 161 102.08 52.82 4.99
N ILE A 162 101.30 53.15 3.96
CA ILE A 162 101.58 52.79 2.56
C ILE A 162 101.69 54.07 1.73
N PHE A 163 102.78 54.09 0.97
CA PHE A 163 103.34 55.14 0.12
C PHE A 163 102.50 55.33 -1.15
N THR A 164 102.24 56.58 -1.55
CA THR A 164 101.52 56.96 -2.77
C THR A 164 102.48 57.18 -3.93
N GLN A 165 102.17 56.64 -5.12
CA GLN A 165 102.82 57.05 -6.35
C GLN A 165 101.81 57.66 -7.31
N ARG A 166 101.98 58.97 -7.55
CA ARG A 166 101.29 59.76 -8.59
C ARG A 166 101.78 59.34 -9.97
N TYR A 167 100.85 59.13 -10.89
CA TYR A 167 101.12 59.25 -12.32
C TYR A 167 100.38 60.48 -12.88
N HIS A 168 101.13 61.30 -13.60
CA HIS A 168 100.69 62.49 -14.33
C HIS A 168 100.04 62.08 -15.66
N GLY A 169 99.02 62.83 -16.08
CA GLY A 169 98.30 62.61 -17.33
C GLY A 169 99.12 62.93 -18.60
N PRO A 170 98.73 62.38 -19.77
CA PRO A 170 99.46 62.60 -21.01
C PRO A 170 99.00 63.86 -21.78
N PRO A 171 99.89 64.51 -22.55
CA PRO A 171 99.62 65.67 -23.39
C PRO A 171 99.45 65.33 -24.89
N ALA A 172 98.81 66.26 -25.61
CA ALA A 172 98.85 66.54 -27.06
C ALA A 172 99.11 65.37 -28.05
N VAL A 173 98.00 64.92 -28.65
CA VAL A 173 97.86 63.90 -29.70
C VAL A 173 98.65 64.25 -30.98
N SER A 174 99.54 63.35 -31.40
CA SER A 174 100.32 63.30 -32.66
C SER A 174 99.52 62.64 -33.79
N MET A 175 99.95 62.77 -35.05
CA MET A 175 99.26 62.23 -36.25
C MET A 175 99.21 60.68 -36.29
N GLU A 176 100.04 59.99 -35.51
CA GLU A 176 100.00 58.53 -35.26
C GLU A 176 98.91 58.14 -34.25
N ASP A 177 98.60 59.03 -33.29
CA ASP A 177 97.52 58.83 -32.31
C ASP A 177 96.14 58.95 -32.95
N ILE A 178 96.01 59.65 -34.09
CA ILE A 178 94.79 59.66 -34.91
C ILE A 178 94.58 58.29 -35.57
N GLN A 179 95.65 57.58 -35.90
CA GLN A 179 95.61 56.25 -36.50
C GLN A 179 95.29 55.17 -35.46
N GLU A 180 95.81 55.33 -34.23
CA GLU A 180 95.44 54.51 -33.06
C GLU A 180 94.02 54.82 -32.54
N CYS A 181 93.58 56.08 -32.62
CA CYS A 181 92.21 56.50 -32.34
C CYS A 181 91.22 55.99 -33.41
N ALA A 182 91.62 55.90 -34.68
CA ALA A 182 90.83 55.28 -35.74
C ALA A 182 90.72 53.75 -35.59
N LEU A 183 91.80 53.08 -35.15
CA LEU A 183 91.78 51.64 -34.84
C LEU A 183 90.90 51.34 -33.62
N SER A 184 91.07 52.06 -32.51
CA SER A 184 90.25 51.92 -31.30
C SER A 184 88.78 52.32 -31.51
N LEU A 185 88.50 53.29 -32.38
CA LEU A 185 87.14 53.60 -32.83
C LEU A 185 86.56 52.41 -33.62
N SER A 186 87.33 51.79 -34.52
CA SER A 186 86.87 50.60 -35.26
C SER A 186 86.63 49.39 -34.35
N GLU A 187 87.46 49.22 -33.32
CA GLU A 187 87.36 48.15 -32.32
C GLU A 187 86.13 48.39 -31.42
N GLY A 188 85.90 49.62 -30.96
CA GLY A 188 84.67 50.01 -30.24
C GLY A 188 83.39 49.95 -31.08
N TRP A 189 83.46 50.22 -32.39
CA TRP A 189 82.36 49.98 -33.31
C TRP A 189 82.06 48.49 -33.50
N MET A 190 83.10 47.64 -33.49
CA MET A 190 82.93 46.19 -33.53
C MET A 190 82.26 45.67 -32.24
N ASP A 191 82.70 46.14 -31.08
CA ASP A 191 82.11 45.78 -29.77
C ASP A 191 80.65 46.22 -29.65
N THR A 192 80.32 47.45 -30.09
CA THR A 192 78.94 47.94 -30.06
C THR A 192 78.06 47.17 -31.05
N PHE A 193 78.57 46.85 -32.25
CA PHE A 193 77.86 46.04 -33.22
C PHE A 193 77.62 44.60 -32.72
N GLU A 194 78.60 43.97 -32.07
CA GLU A 194 78.42 42.68 -31.41
C GLU A 194 77.41 42.74 -30.28
N MET A 195 77.40 43.80 -29.48
CA MET A 195 76.41 44.01 -28.42
C MET A 195 74.99 44.10 -29.00
N TYR A 196 74.80 44.89 -30.06
CA TYR A 196 73.51 44.97 -30.75
C TYR A 196 73.11 43.64 -31.39
N ARG A 197 74.06 42.92 -31.99
CA ARG A 197 73.82 41.59 -32.54
C ARG A 197 73.32 40.62 -31.47
N ARG A 198 74.05 40.49 -30.35
CA ARG A 198 73.63 39.64 -29.22
C ARG A 198 72.26 40.05 -28.70
N LYS A 199 72.00 41.36 -28.60
CA LYS A 199 70.70 41.86 -28.14
C LYS A 199 69.55 41.51 -29.09
N VAL A 200 69.79 41.50 -30.40
CA VAL A 200 68.82 41.04 -31.40
C VAL A 200 68.62 39.53 -31.30
N GLU A 201 69.70 38.76 -31.15
CA GLU A 201 69.65 37.30 -30.95
C GLU A 201 68.82 36.94 -29.70
N ASP A 202 69.09 37.59 -28.56
CA ASP A 202 68.32 37.42 -27.32
C ASP A 202 66.82 37.78 -27.49
N MET A 203 66.53 38.86 -28.23
CA MET A 203 65.16 39.26 -28.54
C MET A 203 64.46 38.23 -29.45
N GLU A 204 65.15 37.70 -30.45
CA GLU A 204 64.62 36.65 -31.33
C GLU A 204 64.34 35.35 -30.57
N GLU A 205 65.22 34.97 -29.64
CA GLU A 205 64.99 33.84 -28.75
C GLU A 205 63.80 34.06 -27.81
N SER A 206 63.68 35.26 -27.22
CA SER A 206 62.53 35.63 -26.39
C SER A 206 61.22 35.57 -27.19
N ILE A 207 61.19 36.08 -28.43
CA ILE A 207 60.00 36.05 -29.29
C ILE A 207 59.61 34.61 -29.62
N LYS A 208 60.58 33.74 -29.92
CA LYS A 208 60.33 32.31 -30.16
C LYS A 208 59.75 31.62 -28.93
N ALA A 209 60.28 31.93 -27.74
CA ALA A 209 59.77 31.40 -26.48
C ALA A 209 58.33 31.86 -26.20
N ASP A 210 58.03 33.15 -26.46
CA ASP A 210 56.68 33.70 -26.31
C ASP A 210 55.70 33.09 -27.33
N GLN A 211 56.13 32.82 -28.56
CA GLN A 211 55.33 32.10 -29.57
C GLN A 211 54.99 30.68 -29.12
N MET A 212 55.97 29.93 -28.60
CA MET A 212 55.72 28.59 -28.06
C MET A 212 54.72 28.63 -26.90
N ARG A 213 54.85 29.61 -25.97
CA ARG A 213 53.88 29.79 -24.89
C ARG A 213 52.48 30.13 -25.40
N LEU A 214 52.36 30.96 -26.42
CA LEU A 214 51.06 31.29 -27.01
C LEU A 214 50.42 30.06 -27.66
N ASP A 215 51.19 29.23 -28.34
CA ASP A 215 50.71 27.99 -28.94
C ASP A 215 50.25 26.99 -27.86
N ASP A 216 50.98 26.89 -26.74
CA ASP A 216 50.59 26.06 -25.58
C ASP A 216 49.26 26.53 -24.99
N ILE A 217 49.12 27.83 -24.73
CA ILE A 217 47.88 28.43 -24.20
C ILE A 217 46.72 28.25 -25.18
N GLN A 218 46.97 28.35 -26.50
CA GLN A 218 45.95 28.10 -27.51
C GLN A 218 45.49 26.64 -27.50
N ARG A 219 46.41 25.67 -27.36
CA ARG A 219 46.06 24.25 -27.23
C ARG A 219 45.23 23.97 -25.99
N GLU A 220 45.62 24.53 -24.85
CA GLU A 220 44.85 24.43 -23.59
C GLU A 220 43.46 25.06 -23.74
N LYS A 221 43.36 26.24 -24.35
CA LYS A 221 42.06 26.89 -24.64
C LYS A 221 41.18 25.98 -25.49
N MET A 222 41.71 25.35 -26.54
CA MET A 222 40.95 24.44 -27.39
C MET A 222 40.48 23.19 -26.62
N HIS A 223 41.30 22.66 -25.71
CA HIS A 223 40.91 21.56 -24.83
C HIS A 223 39.74 21.96 -23.92
N TYR A 224 39.83 23.09 -23.22
CA TYR A 224 38.77 23.56 -22.34
C TYR A 224 37.47 23.89 -23.09
N VAL A 225 37.55 24.44 -24.31
CA VAL A 225 36.37 24.66 -25.15
C VAL A 225 35.70 23.34 -25.50
N SER A 226 36.45 22.32 -25.90
CA SER A 226 35.90 21.00 -26.18
C SER A 226 35.29 20.34 -24.95
N GLU A 227 35.90 20.48 -23.77
CA GLU A 227 35.39 19.94 -22.51
C GLU A 227 34.08 20.64 -22.10
N LEU A 228 34.01 21.97 -22.23
CA LEU A 228 32.79 22.74 -22.00
C LEU A 228 31.66 22.34 -22.95
N ASP A 229 31.96 22.13 -24.23
CA ASP A 229 30.96 21.68 -25.21
C ASP A 229 30.41 20.28 -24.88
N GLN A 230 31.28 19.37 -24.40
CA GLN A 230 30.86 18.04 -23.92
C GLN A 230 29.95 18.14 -22.71
N LEU A 231 30.34 18.92 -21.70
CA LEU A 231 29.54 19.14 -20.49
C LEU A 231 28.19 19.79 -20.82
N ARG A 232 28.15 20.70 -21.79
CA ARG A 232 26.92 21.34 -22.26
C ARG A 232 25.97 20.34 -22.92
N GLN A 233 26.49 19.47 -23.79
CA GLN A 233 25.69 18.41 -24.42
C GLN A 233 25.15 17.42 -23.38
N GLU A 234 25.95 17.08 -22.37
CA GLU A 234 25.50 16.22 -21.29
C GLU A 234 24.40 16.90 -20.46
N ALA A 235 24.55 18.18 -20.13
CA ALA A 235 23.51 18.95 -19.45
C ALA A 235 22.19 19.01 -20.25
N GLU A 236 22.26 19.19 -21.58
CA GLU A 236 21.08 19.19 -22.46
C GLU A 236 20.40 17.81 -22.50
N LYS A 237 21.16 16.71 -22.55
CA LYS A 237 20.61 15.35 -22.46
C LYS A 237 19.93 15.10 -21.12
N GLN A 238 20.57 15.48 -20.02
CA GLN A 238 19.99 15.33 -18.67
C GLN A 238 18.71 16.14 -18.52
N ALA A 239 18.67 17.37 -19.05
CA ALA A 239 17.46 18.20 -19.07
C ALA A 239 16.32 17.53 -19.85
N GLN A 240 16.60 16.90 -21.00
CA GLN A 240 15.58 16.18 -21.76
C GLN A 240 15.06 14.94 -21.02
N ILE A 241 15.95 14.20 -20.34
CA ILE A 241 15.56 13.04 -19.51
C ILE A 241 14.67 13.51 -18.36
N GLN A 242 15.02 14.61 -17.71
CA GLN A 242 14.22 15.19 -16.62
C GLN A 242 12.80 15.53 -17.10
N ILE A 243 12.65 16.22 -18.23
CA ILE A 243 11.34 16.57 -18.80
C ILE A 243 10.52 15.30 -19.07
N ASN A 244 11.12 14.28 -19.69
CA ASN A 244 10.41 13.03 -20.00
C ASN A 244 9.95 12.30 -18.73
N LEU A 245 10.76 12.32 -17.66
CA LEU A 245 10.40 11.72 -16.37
C LEU A 245 9.28 12.50 -15.67
N GLU A 246 9.31 13.84 -15.73
CA GLU A 246 8.25 14.69 -15.20
C GLU A 246 6.92 14.44 -15.94
N GLU A 247 6.94 14.32 -17.26
CA GLU A 247 5.76 13.97 -18.07
C GLU A 247 5.19 12.59 -17.70
N GLN A 248 6.05 11.58 -17.52
CA GLN A 248 5.63 10.25 -17.08
C GLN A 248 5.01 10.28 -15.69
N LEU A 249 5.55 11.09 -14.78
CA LEU A 249 5.03 11.24 -13.42
C LEU A 249 3.65 11.88 -13.43
N ILE A 250 3.44 12.92 -14.24
CA ILE A 250 2.14 13.58 -14.40
C ILE A 250 1.12 12.59 -14.98
N HIS A 251 1.46 11.89 -16.06
CA HIS A 251 0.57 10.90 -16.66
C HIS A 251 0.20 9.77 -15.68
N MET A 252 1.15 9.33 -14.87
CA MET A 252 0.90 8.34 -13.82
C MET A 252 -0.02 8.89 -12.73
N GLN A 253 0.18 10.14 -12.29
CA GLN A 253 -0.71 10.80 -11.33
C GLN A 253 -2.14 10.93 -11.86
N ASP A 254 -2.32 11.33 -13.12
CA ASP A 254 -3.64 11.47 -13.74
C ASP A 254 -4.38 10.12 -13.84
N ASN A 255 -3.65 9.05 -14.17
CA ASN A 255 -4.21 7.69 -14.18
C ASN A 255 -4.63 7.25 -12.79
N PHE A 256 -3.80 7.46 -11.77
CA PHE A 256 -4.18 7.14 -10.40
C PHE A 256 -5.36 7.99 -9.91
N HIS A 257 -5.46 9.25 -10.34
CA HIS A 257 -6.61 10.09 -10.04
C HIS A 257 -7.89 9.53 -10.67
N CYS A 258 -7.83 9.10 -11.93
CA CYS A 258 -8.93 8.40 -12.59
C CYS A 258 -9.33 7.12 -11.85
N ASP A 259 -8.37 6.29 -11.45
CA ASP A 259 -8.65 5.04 -10.73
C ASP A 259 -9.29 5.32 -9.36
N ILE A 260 -8.78 6.30 -8.61
CA ILE A 260 -9.34 6.69 -7.31
C ILE A 260 -10.79 7.16 -7.45
N THR A 261 -11.07 8.01 -8.45
CA THR A 261 -12.44 8.49 -8.70
C THR A 261 -13.37 7.35 -9.10
N GLN A 262 -12.91 6.37 -9.87
CA GLN A 262 -13.70 5.17 -10.20
C GLN A 262 -13.98 4.32 -8.95
N TYR A 263 -12.98 4.05 -8.11
CA TYR A 263 -13.19 3.30 -6.87
C TYR A 263 -14.15 4.03 -5.92
N GLN A 264 -14.06 5.36 -5.84
CA GLN A 264 -14.97 6.16 -5.03
C GLN A 264 -16.43 6.00 -5.47
N VAL A 265 -16.71 6.02 -6.77
CA VAL A 265 -18.07 5.79 -7.31
C VAL A 265 -18.59 4.40 -6.96
N ILE A 266 -17.74 3.37 -7.08
CA ILE A 266 -18.11 1.99 -6.73
C ILE A 266 -18.43 1.87 -5.24
N ILE A 267 -17.62 2.48 -4.38
CA ILE A 267 -17.85 2.48 -2.93
C ILE A 267 -19.20 3.13 -2.62
N GLU A 268 -19.50 4.30 -3.19
CA GLU A 268 -20.78 4.98 -2.97
C GLU A 268 -21.99 4.18 -3.45
N GLU A 269 -21.86 3.43 -4.55
CA GLU A 269 -22.91 2.55 -5.04
C GLU A 269 -23.16 1.37 -4.10
N LEU A 270 -22.10 0.71 -3.63
CA LEU A 270 -22.19 -0.37 -2.65
C LEU A 270 -22.74 0.10 -1.30
N GLU A 271 -22.39 1.30 -0.86
CA GLU A 271 -22.94 1.91 0.36
C GLU A 271 -24.45 2.18 0.22
N ARG A 272 -24.89 2.70 -0.93
CA ARG A 272 -26.32 2.87 -1.24
C ARG A 272 -27.07 1.54 -1.26
N GLU A 273 -26.52 0.51 -1.90
CA GLU A 273 -27.13 -0.82 -1.91
C GLU A 273 -27.26 -1.40 -0.49
N ARG A 274 -26.20 -1.28 0.33
CA ARG A 274 -26.22 -1.73 1.72
C ARG A 274 -27.32 -1.04 2.53
N GLU A 275 -27.45 0.28 2.38
CA GLU A 275 -28.48 1.05 3.10
C GLU A 275 -29.89 0.69 2.64
N MET A 276 -30.10 0.51 1.33
CA MET A 276 -31.38 0.04 0.78
C MET A 276 -31.76 -1.33 1.34
N LEU A 277 -30.82 -2.30 1.34
CA LEU A 277 -31.06 -3.63 1.86
C LEU A 277 -31.35 -3.62 3.38
N ALA A 278 -30.65 -2.78 4.14
CA ALA A 278 -30.90 -2.61 5.56
C ALA A 278 -32.31 -2.08 5.83
N ASN A 279 -32.76 -1.09 5.05
CA ASN A 279 -34.11 -0.53 5.14
C ASN A 279 -35.18 -1.57 4.78
N ASN A 280 -34.98 -2.32 3.69
CA ASN A 280 -35.88 -3.40 3.29
C ASN A 280 -35.98 -4.50 4.35
N MET A 281 -34.85 -4.87 4.97
CA MET A 281 -34.83 -5.86 6.04
C MET A 281 -35.57 -5.35 7.28
N ALA A 282 -35.37 -4.08 7.66
CA ALA A 282 -36.07 -3.46 8.77
C ALA A 282 -37.59 -3.42 8.52
N GLU A 283 -38.02 -3.11 7.30
CA GLU A 283 -39.43 -3.18 6.90
C GLU A 283 -39.97 -4.59 7.01
N LYS A 284 -39.27 -5.61 6.47
CA LYS A 284 -39.73 -7.00 6.57
C LYS A 284 -39.78 -7.53 8.00
N VAL A 285 -38.90 -7.07 8.87
CA VAL A 285 -38.97 -7.38 10.31
C VAL A 285 -40.23 -6.75 10.94
N ARG A 286 -40.57 -5.50 10.60
CA ARG A 286 -41.81 -4.86 11.06
C ARG A 286 -43.05 -5.60 10.56
N ASP A 287 -43.14 -5.86 9.25
CA ASP A 287 -44.25 -6.63 8.64
C ASP A 287 -44.45 -7.98 9.35
N HIS A 288 -43.34 -8.66 9.66
CA HIS A 288 -43.39 -9.94 10.36
C HIS A 288 -43.88 -9.81 11.81
N GLN A 289 -43.45 -8.78 12.53
CA GLN A 289 -43.92 -8.50 13.89
C GLN A 289 -45.42 -8.19 13.91
N GLU A 290 -45.91 -7.37 12.98
CA GLU A 290 -47.33 -7.06 12.83
C GLU A 290 -48.15 -8.33 12.53
N LEU A 291 -47.69 -9.17 11.60
CA LEU A 291 -48.36 -10.44 11.28
C LEU A 291 -48.40 -11.39 12.48
N LEU A 292 -47.31 -11.47 13.26
CA LEU A 292 -47.28 -12.26 14.49
C LEU A 292 -48.27 -11.74 15.53
N GLN A 293 -48.40 -10.42 15.65
CA GLN A 293 -49.38 -9.79 16.53
C GLN A 293 -50.81 -10.15 16.10
N VAL A 294 -51.16 -9.96 14.83
CA VAL A 294 -52.48 -10.34 14.29
C VAL A 294 -52.77 -11.82 14.49
N LYS A 295 -51.77 -12.69 14.26
CA LYS A 295 -51.90 -14.13 14.50
C LYS A 295 -52.16 -14.46 15.97
N MET A 296 -51.49 -13.76 16.89
CA MET A 296 -51.69 -13.93 18.33
C MET A 296 -53.09 -13.47 18.74
N ASP A 297 -53.53 -12.30 18.27
CA ASP A 297 -54.86 -11.73 18.56
C ASP A 297 -55.98 -12.66 18.06
N LEU A 298 -55.90 -13.11 16.80
CA LEU A 298 -56.85 -14.08 16.25
C LEU A 298 -56.81 -15.42 17.02
N GLY A 299 -55.61 -15.87 17.41
CA GLY A 299 -55.44 -17.06 18.24
C GLY A 299 -56.12 -16.92 19.61
N MET A 300 -56.03 -15.73 20.23
CA MET A 300 -56.71 -15.41 21.46
C MET A 300 -58.23 -15.42 21.29
N GLU A 301 -58.75 -14.78 20.24
CA GLU A 301 -60.18 -14.77 19.94
C GLU A 301 -60.72 -16.18 19.74
N VAL A 302 -60.10 -16.99 18.89
CA VAL A 302 -60.54 -18.37 18.62
C VAL A 302 -60.49 -19.23 19.89
N ALA A 303 -59.43 -19.10 20.70
CA ALA A 303 -59.33 -19.81 21.97
C ALA A 303 -60.43 -19.38 22.94
N TYR A 304 -60.71 -18.07 23.02
CA TYR A 304 -61.79 -17.53 23.83
C TYR A 304 -63.16 -18.04 23.37
N TYR A 305 -63.48 -17.95 22.08
CA TYR A 305 -64.76 -18.44 21.52
C TYR A 305 -64.98 -19.93 21.80
N ARG A 306 -63.96 -20.78 21.56
CA ARG A 306 -64.05 -22.23 21.83
C ARG A 306 -64.21 -22.55 23.30
N LEU A 307 -63.49 -21.83 24.17
CA LEU A 307 -63.63 -21.99 25.61
C LEU A 307 -64.95 -21.44 26.14
N ASP A 308 -65.56 -20.45 25.49
CA ASP A 308 -66.79 -19.80 25.98
C ASP A 308 -68.08 -20.43 25.44
N TYR A 309 -67.96 -21.25 24.40
CA TYR A 309 -69.08 -21.93 23.75
C TYR A 309 -69.76 -22.93 24.71
N CYS A 310 -71.06 -22.73 24.95
CA CYS A 310 -71.91 -23.60 25.76
C CYS A 310 -71.48 -23.85 27.22
N ASN A 311 -70.60 -23.03 27.80
CA ASN A 311 -70.19 -23.16 29.21
C ASN A 311 -71.35 -23.14 30.21
N SER A 312 -72.43 -22.43 29.93
CA SER A 312 -73.62 -22.39 30.80
C SER A 312 -74.31 -23.74 30.94
N ILE A 313 -74.14 -24.66 29.98
CA ILE A 313 -74.70 -26.02 30.02
C ILE A 313 -73.93 -26.89 31.04
N LEU A 314 -72.70 -26.52 31.37
CA LEU A 314 -71.85 -27.27 32.30
C LEU A 314 -72.15 -26.96 33.79
N ILE A 315 -73.21 -26.20 34.07
CA ILE A 315 -73.64 -25.92 35.45
C ILE A 315 -74.04 -27.19 36.19
N GLY A 316 -73.61 -27.33 37.44
CA GLY A 316 -73.94 -28.49 38.29
C GLY A 316 -73.12 -29.74 38.01
N ILE A 317 -72.18 -29.71 37.07
CA ILE A 317 -71.27 -30.84 36.80
C ILE A 317 -70.19 -30.93 37.91
N PRO A 318 -69.85 -32.13 38.41
CA PRO A 318 -68.78 -32.30 39.41
C PRO A 318 -67.42 -31.80 38.90
N SER A 319 -66.64 -31.19 39.79
CA SER A 319 -65.34 -30.57 39.46
C SER A 319 -64.37 -31.51 38.72
N LYS A 320 -64.46 -32.83 38.94
CA LYS A 320 -63.64 -33.85 38.25
C LYS A 320 -63.79 -33.80 36.73
N ASN A 321 -64.99 -33.49 36.23
CA ASN A 321 -65.27 -33.44 34.79
C ASN A 321 -64.95 -32.07 34.18
N ILE A 322 -64.73 -31.05 35.02
CA ILE A 322 -64.33 -29.69 34.61
C ILE A 322 -62.79 -29.56 34.51
N GLN A 323 -62.04 -30.40 35.23
CA GLN A 323 -60.56 -30.42 35.21
C GLN A 323 -59.94 -30.55 33.81
N PRO A 324 -60.42 -31.42 32.89
CA PRO A 324 -59.88 -31.50 31.54
C PRO A 324 -60.00 -30.19 30.77
N LEU A 325 -61.12 -29.47 30.94
CA LEU A 325 -61.34 -28.18 30.28
C LEU A 325 -60.43 -27.08 30.88
N GLN A 326 -60.22 -27.10 32.19
CA GLN A 326 -59.24 -26.23 32.85
C GLN A 326 -57.82 -26.51 32.35
N TYR A 327 -57.46 -27.78 32.15
CA TYR A 327 -56.16 -28.15 31.60
C TYR A 327 -55.98 -27.62 30.17
N VAL A 328 -57.00 -27.76 29.32
CA VAL A 328 -56.98 -27.22 27.94
C VAL A 328 -56.85 -25.69 27.96
N GLN A 329 -57.59 -24.98 28.81
CA GLN A 329 -57.44 -23.53 28.98
C GLN A 329 -56.00 -23.16 29.38
N ASN A 330 -55.43 -23.88 30.35
CA ASN A 330 -54.09 -23.63 30.86
C ASN A 330 -53.00 -23.90 29.81
N CYS A 331 -53.20 -24.92 28.96
CA CYS A 331 -52.32 -25.20 27.83
C CYS A 331 -52.42 -24.11 26.76
N ALA A 332 -53.64 -23.72 26.37
CA ALA A 332 -53.88 -22.67 25.39
C ALA A 332 -53.26 -21.34 25.82
N ALA A 333 -53.48 -20.91 27.07
CA ALA A 333 -52.92 -19.68 27.62
C ALA A 333 -51.37 -19.67 27.58
N ARG A 334 -50.73 -20.80 27.88
CA ARG A 334 -49.26 -20.91 27.81
C ARG A 334 -48.73 -20.87 26.38
N THR A 335 -49.42 -21.54 25.47
CA THR A 335 -49.04 -21.55 24.04
C THR A 335 -49.18 -20.16 23.43
N LEU A 336 -50.26 -19.43 23.74
CA LEU A 336 -50.49 -18.07 23.25
C LEU A 336 -49.43 -17.08 23.76
N MET A 337 -49.05 -17.17 25.04
CA MET A 337 -48.01 -16.30 25.62
C MET A 337 -46.56 -16.76 25.29
N GLY A 338 -46.38 -17.84 24.52
CA GLY A 338 -45.05 -18.35 24.16
C GLY A 338 -44.21 -18.83 25.35
N VAL A 339 -44.86 -19.13 26.49
CA VAL A 339 -44.15 -19.51 27.73
C VAL A 339 -43.98 -21.02 27.84
N ARG A 340 -42.89 -21.46 28.47
CA ARG A 340 -42.61 -22.90 28.70
C ARG A 340 -43.78 -23.61 29.38
N LYS A 341 -44.00 -24.88 29.03
CA LYS A 341 -45.11 -25.75 29.48
C LYS A 341 -45.36 -25.77 30.99
N HIS A 342 -44.30 -25.61 31.79
CA HIS A 342 -44.35 -25.72 33.24
C HIS A 342 -44.42 -24.39 33.99
N HIS A 343 -44.55 -23.25 33.28
CA HIS A 343 -44.73 -21.97 33.96
C HIS A 343 -46.03 -21.92 34.77
N HIS A 344 -45.96 -21.20 35.89
CA HIS A 344 -47.10 -21.01 36.77
C HIS A 344 -48.24 -20.31 36.02
N ILE A 345 -49.45 -20.88 36.08
CA ILE A 345 -50.55 -20.48 35.19
C ILE A 345 -51.29 -19.23 35.66
N THR A 346 -51.34 -18.98 36.96
CA THR A 346 -52.07 -17.85 37.54
C THR A 346 -51.63 -16.47 37.01
N PRO A 347 -50.33 -16.12 36.90
CA PRO A 347 -49.92 -14.82 36.34
C PRO A 347 -50.27 -14.69 34.85
N ILE A 348 -50.23 -15.81 34.11
CA ILE A 348 -50.55 -15.86 32.67
C ILE A 348 -52.05 -15.64 32.45
N LEU A 349 -52.90 -16.27 33.25
CA LEU A 349 -54.34 -16.06 33.18
C LEU A 349 -54.71 -14.61 33.57
N LYS A 350 -54.01 -14.02 34.55
CA LYS A 350 -54.20 -12.61 34.91
C LYS A 350 -53.78 -11.65 33.79
N SER A 351 -52.63 -11.88 33.15
CA SER A 351 -52.18 -11.04 32.03
C SER A 351 -53.10 -11.14 30.81
N LEU A 352 -53.73 -12.30 30.62
CA LEU A 352 -54.74 -12.52 29.57
C LEU A 352 -56.15 -12.09 29.98
N HIS A 353 -56.36 -11.66 31.23
CA HIS A 353 -57.69 -11.43 31.83
C HIS A 353 -58.65 -12.64 31.73
N TRP A 354 -58.12 -13.86 31.75
CA TRP A 354 -58.89 -15.10 31.69
C TRP A 354 -59.24 -15.63 33.09
N LEU A 355 -60.53 -15.81 33.37
CA LEU A 355 -60.98 -16.50 34.58
C LEU A 355 -60.82 -18.03 34.45
N PRO A 356 -60.52 -18.77 35.53
CA PRO A 356 -60.62 -20.23 35.54
C PRO A 356 -62.01 -20.70 35.12
N VAL A 357 -62.08 -21.86 34.47
CA VAL A 357 -63.30 -22.41 33.83
C VAL A 357 -64.49 -22.43 34.79
N GLN A 358 -64.29 -22.85 36.04
CA GLN A 358 -65.33 -22.89 37.06
C GLN A 358 -66.00 -21.52 37.26
N TYR A 359 -65.18 -20.48 37.48
CA TYR A 359 -65.67 -19.11 37.69
C TYR A 359 -66.30 -18.53 36.42
N ARG A 360 -65.87 -18.95 35.24
CA ARG A 360 -66.52 -18.55 33.97
C ARG A 360 -67.93 -19.10 33.85
N ILE A 361 -68.16 -20.36 34.23
CA ILE A 361 -69.49 -20.99 34.21
C ILE A 361 -70.42 -20.24 35.16
N GLU A 362 -69.97 -20.00 36.40
CA GLU A 362 -70.73 -19.27 37.43
C GLU A 362 -71.09 -17.85 36.97
N PHE A 363 -70.09 -17.09 36.49
CA PHE A 363 -70.30 -15.73 35.98
C PHE A 363 -71.31 -15.69 34.82
N LYS A 364 -71.20 -16.63 33.87
CA LYS A 364 -72.08 -16.67 32.69
C LYS A 364 -73.52 -17.08 33.04
N VAL A 365 -73.71 -17.96 34.01
CA VAL A 365 -75.05 -18.30 34.51
C VAL A 365 -75.67 -17.12 35.23
N SER A 366 -74.94 -16.45 36.12
CA SER A 366 -75.42 -15.26 36.81
C SER A 366 -75.81 -14.13 35.84
N LEU A 367 -75.09 -14.00 34.72
CA LEU A 367 -75.43 -13.04 33.66
C LEU A 367 -76.68 -13.41 32.86
N LEU A 368 -76.99 -14.71 32.69
CA LEU A 368 -78.17 -15.17 31.95
C LEU A 368 -79.43 -15.27 32.82
N SER A 369 -79.27 -15.36 34.14
CA SER A 369 -80.36 -15.45 35.12
C SER A 369 -80.90 -14.09 35.60
N HIS A 370 -80.26 -12.99 35.20
CA HIS A 370 -80.68 -11.61 35.40
C HIS A 370 -80.93 -10.96 34.04
#